data_AF-A0A0N5CEI3-F1
#
_entry.id   AF-A0A0N5CEI3-F1
#
_cell.length_a   1.000
_cell.length_b   1.000
_cell.length_c   1.000
_cell.angle_alpha   90.00
_cell.angle_beta   90.00
_cell.angle_gamma   90.00
#
_symmetry.space_group_name_H-M   'P 1'
#
loop_
_entity.id
_entity.type
_entity.pdbx_description
1 polymer ?
#
loop_
_entity_poly.entity_id
_entity_poly.type
_entity_poly.pdbx_seq_one_letter_code
_entity_poly.pdbx_strand_id
1 'polypeptide(L)'
;MVVLYTLLLLFLNFMQLEAQNYFTGDNSSLSDCMSNCVIDSNGKSCFDRLLNFVENDVVSQIRHYVAVQINIDQFHRRHNKSYESEWDAVKNNSTLTMGEKLLENDIVSKNTISQIVSTLIDAVSGESKDIIIWTAHYSCPITCNQYQLSWRNVFVCSIILNFGLLVGVLPLFLTTLKRMQINNHMK
;
A
#
# COMPACT_ATOMS: atom_id res chain seq x y z
N MET A 1 17.72 -27.07 -24.68
CA MET A 1 17.88 -25.68 -24.19
C MET A 1 16.74 -24.77 -24.60
N VAL A 2 16.32 -24.73 -25.87
CA VAL A 2 15.21 -23.89 -26.36
C VAL A 2 13.90 -24.11 -25.59
N VAL A 3 13.54 -25.37 -25.33
CA VAL A 3 12.30 -25.75 -24.62
C VAL A 3 12.25 -25.23 -23.17
N LEU A 4 13.41 -25.16 -22.50
CA LEU A 4 13.51 -24.69 -21.12
C LEU A 4 13.35 -23.16 -21.04
N TYR A 5 13.91 -22.44 -22.02
CA TYR A 5 13.73 -20.99 -22.15
C TYR A 5 12.28 -20.61 -22.44
N THR A 6 11.60 -21.35 -23.31
CA THR A 6 10.18 -21.12 -23.61
C THR A 6 9.28 -21.41 -22.40
N LEU A 7 9.58 -22.43 -21.61
CA LEU A 7 8.86 -22.75 -20.38
C LEU A 7 9.05 -21.68 -19.29
N LEU A 8 10.26 -21.15 -19.14
CA LEU A 8 10.55 -20.04 -18.22
C LEU A 8 9.81 -18.77 -18.63
N LEU A 9 9.79 -18.44 -19.93
CA LEU A 9 9.07 -17.28 -20.45
C LEU A 9 7.55 -17.43 -20.27
N LEU A 10 7.00 -18.63 -20.50
CA LEU A 10 5.59 -18.92 -20.22
C LEU A 10 5.25 -18.80 -18.72
N PHE A 11 6.13 -19.30 -17.85
CA PHE A 11 5.95 -19.20 -16.39
C PHE A 11 6.03 -17.74 -15.90
N LEU A 12 6.94 -16.93 -16.45
CA LEU A 12 7.02 -15.50 -16.15
C LEU A 12 5.77 -14.73 -16.60
N ASN A 13 5.21 -15.06 -17.77
CA ASN A 13 3.93 -14.50 -18.23
C ASN A 13 2.74 -14.96 -17.36
N PHE A 14 2.77 -16.21 -16.86
CA PHE A 14 1.71 -16.73 -15.98
C PHE A 14 1.75 -16.10 -14.58
N MET A 15 2.95 -15.84 -14.04
CA MET A 15 3.12 -15.13 -12.76
C MET A 15 2.66 -13.66 -12.80
N GLN A 16 2.53 -13.07 -13.99
CA GLN A 16 1.94 -11.73 -14.14
C GLN A 16 0.41 -11.71 -14.00
N LEU A 17 -0.27 -12.86 -13.99
CA LEU A 17 -1.74 -12.92 -14.09
C LEU A 17 -2.53 -12.95 -12.77
N GLU A 18 -1.90 -13.12 -11.60
CA GLU A 18 -2.64 -13.17 -10.32
C GLU A 18 -1.97 -12.43 -9.14
N ALA A 19 -1.06 -11.50 -9.39
CA ALA A 19 -0.81 -10.49 -8.38
C ALA A 19 -2.00 -9.52 -8.40
N GLN A 20 -2.85 -9.56 -7.37
CA GLN A 20 -3.93 -8.61 -7.10
C GLN A 20 -3.43 -7.16 -6.87
N ASN A 21 -2.31 -6.77 -7.48
CA ASN A 21 -1.79 -5.42 -7.53
C ASN A 21 -2.75 -4.46 -8.23
N TYR A 22 -3.78 -4.98 -8.93
CA TYR A 22 -4.81 -4.18 -9.59
C TYR A 22 -5.88 -3.67 -8.61
N PHE A 23 -6.07 -4.31 -7.44
CA PHE A 23 -6.95 -3.82 -6.37
C PHE A 23 -6.24 -2.92 -5.35
N THR A 24 -4.92 -2.86 -5.42
CA THR A 24 -4.08 -1.87 -4.73
C THR A 24 -3.60 -0.83 -5.73
N GLY A 25 -4.49 0.08 -6.10
CA GLY A 25 -4.13 1.33 -6.77
C GLY A 25 -3.42 1.11 -8.10
N ASP A 26 -4.20 0.87 -9.15
CA ASP A 26 -3.67 0.71 -10.51
C ASP A 26 -2.68 1.85 -10.85
N ASN A 27 -1.44 1.46 -11.17
CA ASN A 27 -0.33 2.34 -11.53
C ASN A 27 -0.51 3.05 -12.87
N SER A 28 -1.61 2.78 -13.57
CA SER A 28 -1.87 3.28 -14.92
C SER A 28 -2.49 4.69 -14.95
N SER A 29 -2.84 5.29 -13.81
CA SER A 29 -3.70 6.49 -13.78
C SER A 29 -3.30 7.60 -12.78
N LEU A 30 -2.01 7.79 -12.50
CA LEU A 30 -1.54 9.03 -11.85
C LEU A 30 -1.17 10.09 -12.89
N SER A 31 -2.16 10.57 -13.66
CA SER A 31 -1.96 11.64 -14.66
C SER A 31 -1.75 13.02 -14.04
N ASP A 32 -2.18 13.19 -12.79
CA ASP A 32 -2.29 14.50 -12.13
C ASP A 32 -1.18 14.74 -11.11
N CYS A 33 -0.26 13.78 -10.95
CA CYS A 33 0.86 13.88 -10.04
C CYS A 33 2.07 14.51 -10.72
N MET A 34 2.14 15.85 -10.68
CA MET A 34 3.23 16.60 -11.31
C MET A 34 4.30 16.95 -10.28
N SER A 35 5.44 16.23 -10.32
CA SER A 35 6.68 16.74 -9.74
C SER A 35 7.29 17.72 -10.74
N ASN A 36 7.65 18.93 -10.30
CA ASN A 36 8.26 20.02 -11.09
C ASN A 36 7.30 21.01 -11.79
N CYS A 37 6.29 21.52 -11.08
CA CYS A 37 5.56 22.71 -11.56
C CYS A 37 6.47 23.96 -11.52
N VAL A 38 6.61 24.65 -12.65
CA VAL A 38 7.34 25.92 -12.78
C VAL A 38 6.35 27.08 -12.60
N ILE A 39 6.75 28.18 -11.98
CA ILE A 39 5.90 29.38 -11.82
C ILE A 39 5.96 30.21 -13.12
N ASP A 40 5.37 29.68 -14.19
CA ASP A 40 5.17 30.39 -15.46
C ASP A 40 3.69 30.28 -15.91
N SER A 41 3.37 30.76 -17.12
CA SER A 41 1.99 30.71 -17.64
C SER A 41 1.43 29.30 -17.81
N ASN A 42 2.29 28.28 -17.96
CA ASN A 42 1.89 26.87 -17.98
C ASN A 42 1.84 26.27 -16.56
N GLY A 43 2.56 26.88 -15.62
CA GLY A 43 2.57 26.59 -14.19
C GLY A 43 1.21 26.52 -13.52
N LYS A 44 0.30 27.44 -13.84
CA LYS A 44 -1.04 27.47 -13.23
C LYS A 44 -1.79 26.14 -13.43
N SER A 45 -1.81 25.63 -14.66
CA SER A 45 -2.47 24.35 -14.97
C SER A 45 -1.83 23.15 -14.25
N CYS A 46 -0.51 23.21 -14.02
CA CYS A 46 0.23 22.22 -13.26
C CYS A 46 -0.15 22.26 -11.77
N PHE A 47 -0.23 23.46 -11.18
CA PHE A 47 -0.66 23.64 -9.79
C PHE A 47 -2.13 23.26 -9.59
N ASP A 48 -3.02 23.56 -10.53
CA ASP A 48 -4.43 23.16 -10.46
C ASP A 48 -4.58 21.62 -10.43
N ARG A 49 -3.78 20.90 -11.25
CA ARG A 49 -3.75 19.43 -11.23
C ARG A 49 -3.14 18.88 -9.93
N LEU A 50 -2.06 19.48 -9.46
CA LEU A 50 -1.45 19.11 -8.18
C LEU A 50 -2.43 19.31 -7.02
N LEU A 51 -3.18 20.42 -7.01
CA LEU A 51 -4.20 20.69 -6.01
C LEU A 51 -5.29 19.61 -6.05
N ASN A 52 -5.82 19.29 -7.23
CA ASN A 52 -6.81 18.22 -7.39
C ASN A 52 -6.26 16.86 -6.90
N PHE A 53 -4.99 16.56 -7.17
CA PHE A 53 -4.35 15.36 -6.67
C PHE A 53 -4.29 15.35 -5.13
N VAL A 54 -3.82 16.44 -4.50
CA VAL A 54 -3.71 16.55 -3.03
C VAL A 54 -5.08 16.48 -2.37
N GLU A 55 -6.10 17.13 -2.92
CA GLU A 55 -7.46 17.07 -2.40
C GLU A 55 -8.01 15.64 -2.42
N ASN A 56 -7.83 14.93 -3.54
CA ASN A 56 -8.26 13.54 -3.66
C ASN A 56 -7.46 12.61 -2.73
N ASP A 57 -6.16 12.84 -2.57
CA ASP A 57 -5.33 12.09 -1.62
C ASP A 57 -5.81 12.31 -0.19
N VAL A 58 -6.02 13.56 0.23
CA VAL A 58 -6.55 13.89 1.57
C VAL A 58 -7.89 13.21 1.83
N VAL A 59 -8.81 13.23 0.86
CA VAL A 59 -10.10 12.52 0.97
C VAL A 59 -9.91 11.01 1.11
N SER A 60 -8.99 10.43 0.34
CA SER A 60 -8.64 9.00 0.43
C SER A 60 -8.09 8.64 1.81
N GLN A 61 -7.16 9.45 2.34
CA GLN A 61 -6.58 9.26 3.68
C GLN A 61 -7.62 9.38 4.79
N ILE A 62 -8.55 10.32 4.67
CA ILE A 62 -9.68 10.48 5.60
C ILE A 62 -10.56 9.22 5.59
N ARG A 63 -10.93 8.72 4.41
CA ARG A 63 -11.70 7.47 4.29
C ARG A 63 -10.96 6.28 4.91
N HIS A 64 -9.66 6.21 4.66
CA HIS A 64 -8.80 5.17 5.24
C HIS A 64 -8.79 5.22 6.76
N TYR A 65 -8.59 6.42 7.34
CA TYR A 65 -8.63 6.62 8.78
C TYR A 65 -9.96 6.11 9.37
N VAL A 66 -11.10 6.55 8.82
CA VAL A 66 -12.43 6.13 9.28
C VAL A 66 -12.59 4.62 9.21
N ALA A 67 -12.25 4.00 8.08
CA ALA A 67 -12.35 2.56 7.88
C ALA A 67 -11.51 1.76 8.88
N VAL A 68 -10.29 2.20 9.19
CA VAL A 68 -9.42 1.56 10.18
C VAL A 68 -10.01 1.68 11.57
N GLN A 69 -10.49 2.86 11.97
CA GLN A 69 -11.09 3.05 13.29
C GLN A 69 -12.34 2.17 13.48
N ILE A 70 -13.20 2.06 12.47
CA ILE A 70 -14.35 1.15 12.48
C ILE A 70 -13.87 -0.30 12.68
N ASN A 71 -12.88 -0.76 11.90
CA ASN A 71 -12.39 -2.14 12.02
C ASN A 71 -11.80 -2.43 13.40
N ILE A 72 -11.09 -1.48 14.01
CA ILE A 72 -10.54 -1.62 15.37
C ILE A 72 -11.69 -1.73 16.38
N ASP A 73 -12.69 -0.86 16.30
CA ASP A 73 -13.87 -0.90 17.18
C ASP A 73 -14.61 -2.24 17.06
N GLN A 74 -14.85 -2.70 15.82
CA GLN A 74 -15.48 -3.97 15.52
C GLN A 74 -14.69 -5.17 16.06
N PHE A 75 -13.36 -5.12 15.96
CA PHE A 75 -12.51 -6.14 16.57
C PHE A 75 -12.75 -6.26 18.07
N HIS A 76 -12.76 -5.14 18.81
CA HIS A 76 -13.00 -5.14 20.25
C HIS A 76 -14.39 -5.66 20.60
N ARG A 77 -15.44 -5.21 19.90
CA ARG A 77 -16.82 -5.68 20.09
C ARG A 77 -16.98 -7.20 19.89
N ARG A 78 -16.29 -7.76 18.88
CA ARG A 78 -16.35 -9.21 18.60
C ARG A 78 -15.62 -10.06 19.64
N HIS A 79 -14.56 -9.53 20.27
CA HIS A 79 -13.70 -10.29 21.18
C HIS A 79 -13.97 -9.99 22.66
N ASN A 80 -14.62 -8.88 22.98
CA ASN A 80 -14.98 -8.50 24.34
C ASN A 80 -16.45 -8.07 24.41
N LYS A 81 -17.28 -8.89 25.06
CA LYS A 81 -18.73 -8.64 25.18
C LYS A 81 -19.09 -7.45 26.07
N SER A 82 -18.18 -7.02 26.95
CA SER A 82 -18.40 -5.87 27.82
C SER A 82 -17.75 -4.58 27.28
N TYR A 83 -17.25 -4.60 26.04
CA TYR A 83 -16.62 -3.44 25.45
C TYR A 83 -17.68 -2.43 25.01
N GLU A 84 -17.51 -1.18 25.45
CA GLU A 84 -18.27 -0.02 25.00
C GLU A 84 -17.30 1.08 24.57
N SER A 85 -17.61 1.75 23.47
CA SER A 85 -16.75 2.77 22.89
C SER A 85 -17.05 4.14 23.51
N GLU A 86 -16.04 4.79 24.09
CA GLU A 86 -16.16 6.13 24.69
C GLU A 86 -15.86 7.24 23.68
N TRP A 87 -16.75 7.41 22.68
CA TRP A 87 -16.50 8.33 21.56
C TRP A 87 -16.26 9.78 21.97
N ASP A 88 -16.94 10.27 23.01
CA ASP A 88 -16.76 11.64 23.51
C ASP A 88 -15.37 11.87 24.12
N ALA A 89 -14.85 10.87 24.84
CA ALA A 89 -13.50 10.92 25.37
C ALA A 89 -12.47 10.92 24.23
N VAL A 90 -12.69 10.10 23.20
CA VAL A 90 -11.83 10.06 22.01
C VAL A 90 -11.83 11.40 21.27
N LYS A 91 -12.98 12.05 21.11
CA LYS A 91 -13.09 13.39 20.49
C LYS A 91 -12.30 14.44 21.26
N ASN A 92 -12.51 14.51 22.57
CA ASN A 92 -11.86 15.50 23.42
C ASN A 92 -10.35 15.29 23.43
N ASN A 93 -9.89 14.06 23.63
CA ASN A 93 -8.48 13.74 23.69
C ASN A 93 -7.77 13.98 22.34
N SER A 94 -8.40 13.58 21.23
CA SER A 94 -7.85 13.80 19.89
C SER A 94 -7.77 15.29 19.54
N THR A 95 -8.80 16.08 19.90
CA THR A 95 -8.82 17.53 19.69
C THR A 95 -7.72 18.22 20.48
N LEU A 96 -7.55 17.87 21.75
CA LEU A 96 -6.49 18.42 22.60
C LEU A 96 -5.10 18.06 22.06
N THR A 97 -4.86 16.77 21.80
CA THR A 97 -3.57 16.27 21.30
C THR A 97 -3.18 16.91 19.98
N MET A 98 -4.12 17.09 19.05
CA MET A 98 -3.85 17.78 17.78
C MET A 98 -3.69 19.29 17.98
N GLY A 99 -4.48 19.90 18.85
CA GLY A 99 -4.41 21.32 19.15
C GLY A 99 -3.12 21.76 19.85
N GLU A 100 -2.48 20.86 20.61
CA GLU A 100 -1.16 21.09 21.23
C GLU A 100 0.00 21.04 20.22
N LYS A 101 -0.22 20.42 19.06
CA LYS A 101 0.80 20.33 17.99
C LYS A 101 0.77 21.51 17.02
N LEU A 102 -0.22 22.40 17.15
CA LEU A 102 -0.32 23.59 16.32
C LEU A 102 0.79 24.59 16.67
N LEU A 103 1.44 25.13 15.64
CA LEU A 103 2.37 26.25 15.75
C LEU A 103 1.62 27.58 15.73
N GLU A 104 2.25 28.63 16.27
CA GLU A 104 1.63 29.95 16.45
C GLU A 104 1.13 30.60 15.14
N ASN A 105 1.72 30.23 14.00
CA ASN A 105 1.38 30.75 12.67
C ASN A 105 0.81 29.68 11.72
N ASP A 106 0.26 28.60 12.27
CA ASP A 106 -0.39 27.59 11.44
C ASP A 106 -1.67 28.14 10.79
N ILE A 107 -1.89 27.74 9.54
CA ILE A 107 -3.09 28.10 8.77
C ILE A 107 -4.36 27.50 9.42
N VAL A 108 -4.19 26.39 10.14
CA VAL A 108 -5.28 25.66 10.78
C VAL A 108 -5.47 26.13 12.22
N SER A 109 -6.68 26.56 12.56
CA SER A 109 -7.03 26.97 13.92
C SER A 109 -7.43 25.78 14.80
N LYS A 110 -7.35 25.97 16.13
CA LYS A 110 -7.88 24.99 17.11
C LYS A 110 -9.36 24.67 16.89
N ASN A 111 -10.15 25.66 16.47
CA ASN A 111 -11.56 25.47 16.16
C ASN A 111 -11.75 24.56 14.93
N THR A 112 -10.93 24.76 13.89
CA THR A 112 -10.93 23.92 12.69
C THR A 112 -10.57 22.47 13.03
N ILE A 113 -9.56 22.25 13.87
CA ILE A 113 -9.22 20.91 14.37
C ILE A 113 -10.41 20.27 15.07
N SER A 114 -11.04 20.99 16.01
CA SER A 114 -12.19 20.47 16.75
C SER A 114 -13.33 20.04 15.82
N GLN A 115 -13.62 20.84 14.78
CA GLN A 115 -14.64 20.50 13.78
C GLN A 115 -14.27 19.27 12.95
N ILE A 116 -13.02 19.18 12.46
CA ILE A 116 -12.54 18.03 11.68
C ILE A 116 -12.60 16.77 12.53
N VAL A 117 -12.02 16.80 13.73
CA VAL A 117 -11.97 15.66 14.65
C VAL A 117 -13.37 15.21 15.04
N SER A 118 -14.29 16.13 15.38
CA SER A 118 -15.67 15.75 15.67
C SER A 118 -16.31 15.07 14.47
N THR A 119 -16.21 15.66 13.27
CA THR A 119 -16.81 15.11 12.05
C THR A 119 -16.30 13.69 11.76
N LEU A 120 -14.99 13.46 11.89
CA LEU A 120 -14.39 12.15 11.65
C LEU A 120 -14.86 11.11 12.66
N ILE A 121 -14.88 11.44 13.95
CA ILE A 121 -15.27 10.51 14.99
C ILE A 121 -16.79 10.28 14.98
N ASP A 122 -17.58 11.30 14.66
CA ASP A 122 -19.02 11.17 14.44
C ASP A 122 -19.31 10.17 13.33
N ALA A 123 -18.59 10.25 12.20
CA ALA A 123 -18.71 9.28 11.12
C ALA A 123 -18.36 7.84 11.56
N VAL A 124 -17.25 7.66 12.30
CA VAL A 124 -16.86 6.35 12.84
C VAL A 124 -17.94 5.82 13.79
N SER A 125 -18.36 6.63 14.76
CA SER A 125 -19.35 6.25 15.78
C SER A 125 -20.72 5.95 15.18
N GLY A 126 -21.07 6.59 14.06
CA GLY A 126 -22.31 6.37 13.33
C GLY A 126 -22.35 4.98 12.68
N GLU A 127 -21.26 4.61 12.02
CA GLU A 127 -21.14 3.34 11.30
C GLU A 127 -20.82 2.16 12.22
N SER A 128 -20.12 2.38 13.33
CA SER A 128 -19.63 1.27 14.17
C SER A 128 -20.59 0.81 15.28
N LYS A 129 -21.81 1.37 15.36
CA LYS A 129 -22.78 1.10 16.45
C LYS A 129 -23.09 -0.38 16.62
N ASP A 130 -23.27 -1.07 15.50
CA ASP A 130 -23.65 -2.47 15.45
C ASP A 130 -22.49 -3.36 15.01
N ILE A 131 -22.55 -4.65 15.33
CA ILE A 131 -21.52 -5.60 14.86
C ILE A 131 -21.68 -5.79 13.36
N ILE A 132 -20.70 -5.32 12.61
CA ILE A 132 -20.61 -5.43 11.15
C ILE A 132 -19.92 -6.75 10.81
N ILE A 133 -20.37 -7.45 9.75
CA ILE A 133 -19.79 -8.74 9.30
C ILE A 133 -18.77 -8.55 8.16
N TRP A 134 -18.82 -7.44 7.43
CA TRP A 134 -17.87 -7.14 6.34
C TRP A 134 -16.65 -6.37 6.84
N THR A 135 -15.50 -6.56 6.19
CA THR A 135 -14.29 -5.77 6.43
C THR A 135 -14.24 -4.63 5.43
N ALA A 136 -14.05 -3.40 5.92
CA ALA A 136 -13.86 -2.25 5.04
C ALA A 136 -12.63 -2.48 4.14
N HIS A 137 -12.83 -2.45 2.83
CA HIS A 137 -11.74 -2.54 1.87
C HIS A 137 -10.89 -1.27 1.99
N TYR A 138 -9.58 -1.44 2.09
CA TYR A 138 -8.65 -0.32 2.09
C TYR A 138 -7.60 -0.51 0.99
N SER A 139 -7.34 0.57 0.27
CA SER A 139 -6.20 0.68 -0.64
C SER A 139 -5.22 1.66 0.00
N CYS A 140 -3.95 1.28 0.08
CA CYS A 140 -2.91 2.18 0.58
C CYS A 140 -2.82 3.43 -0.32
N PRO A 141 -2.57 4.61 0.25
CA PRO A 141 -2.37 5.83 -0.52
C PRO A 141 -1.18 5.67 -1.47
N ILE A 142 -1.36 6.06 -2.72
CA ILE A 142 -0.35 5.95 -3.77
C ILE A 142 0.50 7.22 -3.72
N THR A 143 1.80 7.09 -3.42
CA THR A 143 2.69 8.26 -3.38
C THR A 143 2.96 8.81 -4.78
N CYS A 144 3.08 10.14 -4.90
CA CYS A 144 3.40 10.80 -6.16
C CYS A 144 4.73 10.32 -6.77
N ASN A 145 5.68 10.02 -5.89
CA ASN A 145 7.02 9.60 -6.25
C ASN A 145 7.12 8.08 -6.06
N GLN A 146 6.28 7.33 -6.78
CA GLN A 146 6.57 5.93 -7.02
C GLN A 146 7.72 5.83 -8.02
N TYR A 147 8.95 6.12 -7.58
CA TYR A 147 10.13 5.56 -8.24
C TYR A 147 10.10 4.04 -8.00
N GLN A 148 9.23 3.38 -8.77
CA GLN A 148 9.10 1.93 -8.87
C GLN A 148 10.38 1.25 -9.34
N LEU A 149 11.42 2.01 -9.63
CA LEU A 149 12.73 1.51 -10.02
C LEU A 149 13.33 0.62 -8.94
N SER A 150 13.25 0.95 -7.65
CA SER A 150 13.94 0.16 -6.62
C SER A 150 13.34 -1.24 -6.45
N TRP A 151 12.02 -1.37 -6.28
CA TRP A 151 11.39 -2.68 -6.10
C TRP A 151 11.47 -3.52 -7.39
N ARG A 152 11.27 -2.88 -8.56
CA ARG A 152 11.35 -3.55 -9.86
C ARG A 152 12.77 -4.02 -10.14
N ASN A 153 13.79 -3.21 -9.84
CA ASN A 153 15.18 -3.59 -10.03
C ASN A 153 15.58 -4.71 -9.05
N VAL A 154 15.13 -4.67 -7.80
CA VAL A 154 15.38 -5.77 -6.84
C VAL A 154 14.70 -7.06 -7.29
N PHE A 155 13.47 -6.98 -7.80
CA PHE A 155 12.75 -8.12 -8.35
C PHE A 155 13.45 -8.71 -9.57
N VAL A 156 13.88 -7.87 -10.52
CA VAL A 156 14.63 -8.27 -11.71
C VAL A 156 15.99 -8.88 -11.32
N CYS A 157 16.73 -8.26 -10.41
CA CYS A 157 17.99 -8.80 -9.89
C CYS A 157 17.80 -10.17 -9.22
N SER A 158 16.73 -10.35 -8.45
CA SER A 158 16.38 -11.63 -7.84
C SER A 158 16.11 -12.71 -8.90
N ILE A 159 15.34 -12.40 -9.95
CA ILE A 159 15.08 -13.34 -11.05
C ILE A 159 16.38 -13.72 -11.75
N ILE A 160 17.23 -12.75 -12.09
CA ILE A 160 18.51 -12.99 -12.77
C ILE A 160 19.41 -13.87 -11.91
N LEU A 161 19.50 -13.60 -10.62
CA LEU A 161 20.36 -14.34 -9.69
C LEU A 161 19.88 -15.79 -9.50
N ASN A 162 18.57 -15.99 -9.33
CA ASN A 162 17.99 -17.33 -9.23
C ASN A 162 18.12 -18.13 -10.54
N PHE A 163 17.94 -17.49 -11.69
CA PHE A 163 18.16 -18.13 -12.98
C PHE A 163 19.64 -18.48 -13.21
N GLY A 164 20.55 -17.58 -12.84
CA GLY A 164 21.99 -17.81 -12.90
C GLY A 164 22.42 -19.00 -12.02
N LEU A 165 21.86 -19.12 -10.82
CA LEU A 165 22.06 -20.28 -9.95
C LEU A 165 21.56 -21.58 -10.59
N LEU A 166 20.37 -21.57 -11.19
CA LEU A 166 19.84 -22.72 -11.91
C LEU A 166 20.74 -23.15 -13.07
N VAL A 167 21.19 -22.22 -13.90
CA VAL A 167 22.05 -22.53 -15.05
C VAL A 167 23.46 -22.94 -14.62
N GLY A 168 24.00 -22.36 -13.54
CA GLY A 168 25.35 -22.67 -13.07
C GLY A 168 25.43 -23.96 -12.25
N VAL A 169 24.50 -24.17 -11.32
CA VAL A 169 24.56 -25.26 -10.34
C VAL A 169 23.95 -26.55 -10.90
N LEU A 170 22.86 -26.48 -11.67
CA LEU A 170 22.17 -27.67 -12.16
C LEU A 170 23.06 -28.56 -13.06
N PRO A 171 23.88 -28.04 -14.00
CA PRO A 171 24.78 -28.88 -14.79
C PRO A 171 25.88 -29.53 -13.94
N LEU A 172 26.41 -28.81 -12.95
CA LEU A 172 27.41 -29.36 -12.02
C LEU A 172 26.81 -30.45 -11.14
N PHE A 173 25.58 -30.26 -10.67
CA PHE A 173 24.85 -31.27 -9.91
C PHE A 173 24.56 -32.52 -10.76
N LEU A 174 24.09 -32.34 -12.00
CA LEU A 174 23.81 -33.47 -12.90
C LEU A 174 25.09 -34.24 -13.29
N THR A 175 26.20 -33.54 -13.52
CA THR A 175 27.49 -34.19 -13.85
C THR A 175 28.09 -34.94 -12.65
N THR A 176 27.96 -34.40 -11.44
CA THR A 176 28.40 -35.10 -10.21
C THR A 176 27.51 -36.30 -9.91
N LEU A 177 26.18 -36.18 -10.03
CA LEU A 177 25.25 -37.32 -9.93
C LEU A 177 25.58 -38.43 -10.91
N LYS A 178 25.81 -38.08 -12.19
CA LYS A 178 26.17 -39.06 -13.22
C LYS A 178 27.48 -39.77 -12.88
N ARG A 179 28.49 -39.06 -12.37
CA ARG A 179 29.75 -39.67 -11.90
C ARG A 179 29.54 -40.61 -10.71
N MET A 180 28.68 -40.23 -9.75
CA MET A 180 28.38 -41.08 -8.60
C MET A 180 27.62 -42.36 -8.99
N GLN A 181 26.65 -42.26 -9.92
CA GLN A 181 25.96 -43.44 -10.45
C GLN A 181 26.89 -44.37 -11.21
N ILE A 182 27.79 -43.84 -12.06
CA ILE A 182 28.78 -44.65 -12.78
C ILE A 182 29.72 -45.37 -11.80
N ASN A 183 30.17 -44.70 -10.74
CA ASN A 183 31.04 -45.32 -9.74
C ASN A 183 30.32 -46.38 -8.89
N ASN A 184 29.02 -46.25 -8.64
CA ASN A 184 28.22 -47.26 -7.93
C ASN A 184 27.92 -48.50 -8.79
N HIS A 185 27.95 -48.39 -10.12
CA HIS A 185 27.77 -49.52 -11.04
C HIS A 185 29.09 -50.29 -11.34
N MET A 186 30.24 -49.79 -10.88
CA MET A 186 31.54 -50.47 -11.01
C MET A 186 32.01 -51.13 -9.70
N LYS A 187 31.10 -51.33 -8.76
CA LYS A 187 31.29 -52.08 -7.51
C LYS A 187 30.44 -53.33 -7.54
#